data_AF-F4XYG6-F1
#
_entry.id   AF-F4XYG6-F1
#
_cell.length_a   1.000
_cell.length_b   1.000
_cell.length_c   1.000
_cell.angle_alpha   90.00
_cell.angle_beta   90.00
_cell.angle_gamma   90.00
#
_symmetry.space_group_name_H-M   'P 1'
#
loop_
_entity.id
_entity.type
_entity.pdbx_description
1 polymer ?
#
loop_
_entity_poly.entity_id
_entity_poly.type
_entity_poly.pdbx_seq_one_letter_code
_entity_poly.pdbx_strand_id
1 'polypeptide(L)'
;MEFKAVLKEPQKLAINEAIRTARFVRNKVLRYWMDNRGTGKKELYRYNTQLREEFEFVKDLNSHACQASVENVERAIKRFFDNCKKKIPGKKGYPRFKKHSRSVEYKQSGWKLSPDNKSIKFTDKKGIGKVKLKGTWDLWRFEQKLIKRVRIVQKADGYYVHFCVKVDNSEQLEATGFTVGLDLGLKEFYTDSDGYSEPNPRFYKKGEKRAIFYQRRVSRKKKGSANRKKAINRLGRTHLKISRQREEHAKRLVRSYRKIVEPYYKRFNPFMQSRTPIKAPLSKVSSPARCVIRSNDLVAYVRAACRRQDLRVKNLVKNHCLAKSINDAGWYQFREWLEYFGQKFGRITVAVNPAYTSQNCSSCGEVVKKSLSTRTHACKCGCRLDRDVPSEPLREHNAAKNILSRALGTVGHTGTYRAVRSNQELSETERVWVGGFARVKTSKILTI
;
A
#
# COMPACT_ATOMS: atom_id res chain seq x y z
N MET A 1 -11.83 -5.70 4.13
CA MET A 1 -11.92 -6.12 5.55
C MET A 1 -11.12 -7.41 5.77
N GLU A 2 -10.63 -7.67 6.98
CA GLU A 2 -9.90 -8.90 7.34
C GLU A 2 -10.48 -9.50 8.62
N PHE A 3 -10.72 -10.81 8.61
CA PHE A 3 -11.23 -11.58 9.74
C PHE A 3 -10.35 -12.79 10.01
N LYS A 4 -10.14 -13.14 11.28
CA LYS A 4 -9.45 -14.39 11.64
C LYS A 4 -10.42 -15.56 11.52
N ALA A 5 -10.05 -16.61 10.81
CA ALA A 5 -10.86 -17.81 10.69
C ALA A 5 -10.64 -18.76 11.87
N VAL A 6 -11.73 -19.21 12.49
CA VAL A 6 -11.74 -20.27 13.50
C VAL A 6 -12.01 -21.58 12.77
N LEU A 7 -11.02 -22.47 12.73
CA LEU A 7 -11.01 -23.65 11.86
C LEU A 7 -10.69 -24.92 12.65
N LYS A 8 -11.44 -25.99 12.38
CA LYS A 8 -11.12 -27.38 12.77
C LYS A 8 -9.97 -27.92 11.90
N GLU A 9 -9.26 -28.95 12.35
CA GLU A 9 -8.14 -29.54 11.58
C GLU A 9 -8.53 -30.00 10.16
N PRO A 10 -9.67 -30.69 9.93
CA PRO A 10 -10.09 -31.07 8.59
C PRO A 10 -10.27 -29.85 7.65
N GLN A 11 -10.81 -28.75 8.17
CA GLN A 11 -10.98 -27.52 7.40
C GLN A 11 -9.65 -26.87 7.04
N LYS A 12 -8.63 -26.98 7.91
CA LYS A 12 -7.28 -26.49 7.61
C LYS A 12 -6.64 -27.30 6.48
N LEU A 13 -6.86 -28.62 6.45
CA LEU A 13 -6.40 -29.50 5.37
C LEU A 13 -7.10 -29.14 4.05
N ALA A 14 -8.43 -29.01 4.06
CA ALA A 14 -9.22 -28.59 2.91
C ALA A 14 -8.76 -27.25 2.32
N ILE A 15 -8.52 -26.24 3.16
CA ILE A 15 -8.00 -24.94 2.72
C ILE A 15 -6.59 -25.05 2.16
N ASN A 16 -5.72 -25.84 2.77
CA ASN A 16 -4.38 -26.07 2.25
C ASN A 16 -4.42 -26.72 0.87
N GLU A 17 -5.35 -27.65 0.66
CA GLU A 17 -5.55 -28.30 -0.63
C GLU A 17 -6.07 -27.32 -1.68
N ALA A 18 -7.09 -26.51 -1.35
CA ALA A 18 -7.55 -25.42 -2.21
C ALA A 18 -6.43 -24.44 -2.61
N ILE A 19 -5.52 -24.08 -1.68
CA ILE A 19 -4.36 -23.24 -1.96
C ILE A 19 -3.37 -23.93 -2.92
N ARG A 20 -3.18 -25.24 -2.79
CA ARG A 20 -2.31 -26.04 -3.68
C ARG A 20 -2.90 -26.16 -5.07
N THR A 21 -4.20 -26.44 -5.18
CA THR A 21 -4.95 -26.49 -6.44
C THR A 21 -4.87 -25.13 -7.17
N ALA A 22 -5.11 -24.01 -6.47
CA ALA A 22 -4.98 -22.68 -7.07
C ALA A 22 -3.56 -22.38 -7.57
N ARG A 23 -2.52 -22.83 -6.85
CA ARG A 23 -1.12 -22.72 -7.30
C ARG A 23 -0.85 -23.58 -8.53
N PHE A 24 -1.40 -24.80 -8.57
CA PHE A 24 -1.27 -25.71 -9.71
C PHE A 24 -1.87 -25.08 -10.97
N VAL A 25 -3.14 -24.65 -10.93
CA VAL A 25 -3.83 -23.97 -12.03
C VAL A 25 -3.02 -22.79 -12.53
N ARG A 26 -2.60 -21.89 -11.63
CA ARG A 26 -1.77 -20.73 -12.00
C ARG A 26 -0.48 -21.13 -12.74
N ASN A 27 0.22 -22.15 -12.26
CA ASN A 27 1.49 -22.54 -12.84
C ASN A 27 1.31 -23.29 -14.18
N LYS A 28 0.29 -24.15 -14.30
CA LYS A 28 -0.07 -24.81 -15.57
C LYS A 28 -0.48 -23.80 -16.63
N VAL A 29 -1.34 -22.83 -16.29
CA VAL A 29 -1.76 -21.75 -17.20
C VAL A 29 -0.58 -20.88 -17.60
N LEU A 30 0.33 -20.57 -16.67
CA LEU A 30 1.55 -19.84 -17.00
C LEU A 30 2.45 -20.64 -17.94
N ARG A 31 2.57 -21.97 -17.75
CA ARG A 31 3.36 -22.83 -18.62
C ARG A 31 2.77 -22.86 -20.03
N TYR A 32 1.46 -23.03 -20.14
CA TYR A 32 0.74 -22.97 -21.41
C TYR A 32 0.99 -21.67 -22.18
N TRP A 33 0.93 -20.53 -21.50
CA TRP A 33 1.27 -19.23 -22.11
C TRP A 33 2.74 -19.13 -22.57
N MET A 34 3.67 -19.77 -21.86
CA MET A 34 5.09 -19.78 -22.24
C MET A 34 5.35 -20.64 -23.48
N ASP A 35 4.66 -21.77 -23.59
CA ASP A 35 4.82 -22.72 -24.69
C ASP A 35 4.10 -22.24 -25.95
N ASN A 36 2.97 -21.54 -25.81
CA ASN A 36 2.16 -21.03 -26.91
C ASN A 36 2.32 -19.50 -27.04
N ARG A 37 3.28 -19.06 -27.86
CA ARG A 37 3.48 -17.62 -28.12
C ARG A 37 2.28 -17.03 -28.85
N GLY A 38 1.92 -15.79 -28.53
CA GLY A 38 0.75 -15.12 -29.11
C GLY A 38 -0.58 -15.43 -28.42
N THR A 39 -0.59 -16.32 -27.42
CA THR A 39 -1.81 -16.66 -26.66
C THR A 39 -2.43 -15.43 -25.99
N GLY A 40 -3.66 -15.13 -26.37
CA GLY A 40 -4.47 -14.07 -25.81
C GLY A 40 -5.14 -14.46 -24.48
N LYS A 41 -5.95 -13.53 -23.97
CA LYS A 41 -6.70 -13.74 -22.73
C LYS A 41 -7.70 -14.89 -22.85
N LYS A 42 -8.46 -14.95 -23.95
CA LYS A 42 -9.58 -15.90 -24.12
C LYS A 42 -9.08 -17.35 -24.04
N GLU A 43 -7.94 -17.61 -24.66
CA GLU A 43 -7.26 -18.89 -24.73
C GLU A 43 -6.83 -19.38 -23.33
N LEU A 44 -6.32 -18.48 -22.46
CA LEU A 44 -5.95 -18.85 -21.09
C LEU A 44 -7.15 -19.31 -20.25
N TYR A 45 -8.33 -18.72 -20.48
CA TYR A 45 -9.55 -19.16 -19.81
C TYR A 45 -10.08 -20.47 -20.38
N ARG A 46 -10.02 -20.66 -21.71
CA ARG A 46 -10.36 -21.93 -22.37
C ARG A 46 -9.49 -23.07 -21.83
N TYR A 47 -8.18 -22.86 -21.75
CA TYR A 47 -7.26 -23.84 -21.19
C TYR A 47 -7.56 -24.13 -19.72
N ASN A 48 -7.97 -23.14 -18.92
CA ASN A 48 -8.42 -23.38 -17.56
C ASN A 48 -9.70 -24.24 -17.49
N THR A 49 -10.61 -24.15 -18.45
CA THR A 49 -11.77 -25.05 -18.54
C THR A 49 -11.31 -26.48 -18.81
N GLN A 50 -10.42 -26.69 -19.79
CA GLN A 50 -9.83 -28.00 -20.09
C GLN A 50 -9.13 -28.60 -18.87
N LEU A 51 -8.33 -27.81 -18.13
CA LEU A 51 -7.68 -28.28 -16.89
C LEU A 51 -8.67 -28.76 -15.81
N ARG A 52 -9.90 -28.24 -15.81
CA ARG A 52 -10.94 -28.68 -14.87
C ARG A 52 -11.60 -29.98 -15.32
N GLU A 53 -11.61 -30.26 -16.61
CA GLU A 53 -12.10 -31.53 -17.16
C GLU A 53 -11.06 -32.63 -16.97
N GLU A 54 -9.78 -32.31 -17.20
CA GLU A 54 -8.65 -33.25 -17.08
C GLU A 54 -8.37 -33.67 -15.62
N PHE A 55 -8.50 -32.74 -14.66
CA PHE A 55 -8.13 -32.99 -13.26
C PHE A 55 -9.32 -32.82 -12.31
N GLU A 56 -9.82 -33.92 -11.75
CA GLU A 56 -10.95 -33.89 -10.80
C GLU A 56 -10.67 -33.00 -9.59
N PHE A 57 -9.44 -33.03 -9.04
CA PHE A 57 -9.08 -32.16 -7.93
C PHE A 57 -9.10 -30.66 -8.29
N VAL A 58 -9.01 -30.30 -9.58
CA VAL A 58 -9.18 -28.92 -10.05
C VAL A 58 -10.67 -28.59 -10.23
N LYS A 59 -11.47 -29.56 -10.68
CA LYS A 59 -12.93 -29.48 -10.78
C LYS A 59 -13.58 -29.24 -9.43
N ASP A 60 -13.08 -29.89 -8.38
CA ASP A 60 -13.54 -29.74 -7.00
C ASP A 60 -13.46 -28.30 -6.48
N LEU A 61 -12.40 -27.58 -6.89
CA LEU A 61 -12.24 -26.18 -6.53
C LEU A 61 -13.28 -25.36 -7.33
N ASN A 62 -13.87 -24.35 -6.72
CA ASN A 62 -14.85 -23.53 -7.41
C ASN A 62 -14.26 -22.87 -8.69
N SER A 63 -15.04 -22.83 -9.77
CA SER A 63 -14.63 -22.28 -11.07
C SER A 63 -14.12 -20.83 -10.97
N HIS A 64 -14.75 -19.98 -10.15
CA HIS A 64 -14.31 -18.59 -9.95
C HIS A 64 -12.96 -18.51 -9.23
N ALA A 65 -12.61 -19.50 -8.40
CA ALA A 65 -11.29 -19.55 -7.76
C ALA A 65 -10.20 -19.99 -8.75
N CYS A 66 -10.52 -20.88 -9.68
CA CYS A 66 -9.64 -21.21 -10.80
C CYS A 66 -9.45 -20.01 -11.73
N GLN A 67 -10.53 -19.30 -12.09
CA GLN A 67 -10.47 -18.06 -12.87
C GLN A 67 -9.62 -16.98 -12.18
N ALA A 68 -9.75 -16.80 -10.86
CA ALA A 68 -8.90 -15.86 -10.12
C ALA A 68 -7.41 -16.24 -10.20
N SER A 69 -7.09 -17.54 -10.30
CA SER A 69 -5.73 -18.01 -10.56
C SER A 69 -5.24 -17.64 -11.97
N VAL A 70 -6.10 -17.70 -12.98
CA VAL A 70 -5.83 -17.22 -14.35
C VAL A 70 -5.58 -15.70 -14.37
N GLU A 71 -6.45 -14.90 -13.77
CA GLU A 71 -6.29 -13.43 -13.66
C GLU A 71 -4.97 -13.02 -13.00
N ASN A 72 -4.46 -13.85 -12.08
CA ASN A 72 -3.14 -13.64 -11.46
C ASN A 72 -1.98 -13.89 -12.43
N VAL A 73 -2.14 -14.78 -13.41
CA VAL A 73 -1.20 -14.98 -14.52
C VAL A 73 -1.27 -13.80 -15.48
N GLU A 74 -2.48 -13.40 -15.90
CA GLU A 74 -2.69 -12.24 -16.78
C GLU A 74 -2.05 -10.97 -16.21
N ARG A 75 -2.27 -10.71 -14.93
CA ARG A 75 -1.66 -9.55 -14.26
C ARG A 75 -0.14 -9.61 -14.23
N ALA A 76 0.45 -10.81 -14.16
CA ALA A 76 1.89 -10.98 -14.21
C ALA A 76 2.43 -10.74 -15.63
N ILE A 77 1.75 -11.27 -16.65
CA ILE A 77 2.06 -11.07 -18.07
C ILE A 77 1.96 -9.59 -18.43
N LYS A 78 0.83 -8.96 -18.11
CA LYS A 78 0.60 -7.53 -18.34
C LYS A 78 1.69 -6.68 -17.71
N ARG A 79 2.05 -6.96 -16.45
CA ARG A 79 3.14 -6.24 -15.75
C ARG A 79 4.48 -6.41 -16.46
N PHE A 80 4.77 -7.57 -17.01
CA PHE A 80 5.99 -7.81 -17.78
C PHE A 80 6.03 -6.91 -19.02
N PHE A 81 4.97 -6.92 -19.84
CA PHE A 81 4.90 -6.07 -21.03
C PHE A 81 4.87 -4.57 -20.70
N ASP A 82 4.12 -4.16 -19.67
CA ASP A 82 4.12 -2.76 -19.20
C ASP A 82 5.54 -2.31 -18.81
N ASN A 83 6.33 -3.17 -18.15
CA ASN A 83 7.72 -2.87 -17.79
C ASN A 83 8.64 -2.81 -19.02
N CYS A 84 8.42 -3.67 -20.01
CA CYS A 84 9.13 -3.65 -21.28
C CYS A 84 8.88 -2.34 -22.04
N LYS A 85 7.61 -1.93 -22.16
CA LYS A 85 7.19 -0.67 -22.82
C LYS A 85 7.78 0.54 -22.13
N LYS A 86 7.83 0.54 -20.79
CA LYS A 86 8.42 1.61 -19.97
C LYS A 86 9.95 1.61 -19.93
N LYS A 87 10.62 0.69 -20.64
CA LYS A 87 12.09 0.53 -20.68
C LYS A 87 12.74 0.55 -19.27
N ILE A 88 12.10 -0.09 -18.29
CA ILE A 88 12.61 -0.10 -16.92
C ILE A 88 13.95 -0.85 -16.87
N PRO A 89 15.04 -0.25 -16.34
CA PRO A 89 16.37 -0.87 -16.30
C PRO A 89 16.40 -2.11 -15.37
N GLY A 90 17.21 -3.11 -15.76
CA GLY A 90 17.40 -4.38 -15.05
C GLY A 90 16.54 -5.54 -15.60
N LYS A 91 16.45 -6.65 -14.84
CA LYS A 91 15.63 -7.81 -15.21
C LYS A 91 14.15 -7.38 -15.22
N LYS A 92 13.60 -7.13 -16.43
CA LYS A 92 12.18 -6.75 -16.70
C LYS A 92 11.15 -7.71 -16.08
N GLY A 93 11.62 -8.86 -15.60
CA GLY A 93 10.96 -9.70 -14.61
C GLY A 93 9.94 -10.61 -15.24
N TYR A 94 10.38 -11.45 -16.20
CA TYR A 94 9.54 -12.44 -16.86
C TYR A 94 8.70 -13.22 -15.83
N PRO A 95 7.41 -13.49 -16.10
CA PRO A 95 6.55 -14.19 -15.15
C PRO A 95 7.17 -15.53 -14.72
N ARG A 96 7.18 -15.82 -13.42
CA ARG A 96 7.77 -17.05 -12.86
C ARG A 96 6.73 -17.98 -12.24
N PHE A 97 7.05 -19.27 -12.23
CA PHE A 97 6.30 -20.27 -11.48
C PHE A 97 6.33 -19.98 -9.98
N LYS A 98 5.18 -20.12 -9.31
CA LYS A 98 5.08 -19.97 -7.86
C LYS A 98 5.49 -21.28 -7.20
N LYS A 99 6.58 -21.26 -6.44
CA LYS A 99 6.99 -22.40 -5.58
C LYS A 99 6.06 -22.56 -4.38
N HIS A 100 5.61 -21.44 -3.79
CA HIS A 100 4.71 -21.43 -2.64
C HIS A 100 3.55 -20.48 -2.86
N SER A 101 2.37 -20.87 -2.38
CA SER A 101 1.20 -20.01 -2.26
C SER A 101 0.71 -20.05 -0.82
N ARG A 102 0.07 -18.96 -0.40
CA ARG A 102 -0.50 -18.80 0.95
C ARG A 102 -1.95 -18.36 0.88
N SER A 103 -2.55 -18.35 -0.30
CA SER A 103 -3.91 -17.86 -0.44
C SER A 103 -4.64 -18.49 -1.61
N VAL A 104 -5.95 -18.58 -1.47
CA VAL A 104 -6.92 -18.88 -2.52
C VAL A 104 -7.93 -17.74 -2.53
N GLU A 105 -8.33 -17.30 -3.72
CA GLU A 105 -9.25 -16.18 -3.90
C GLU A 105 -10.45 -16.65 -4.70
N TYR A 106 -11.64 -16.28 -4.24
CA TYR A 106 -12.93 -16.51 -4.86
C TYR A 106 -13.49 -15.17 -5.32
N LYS A 107 -14.13 -15.13 -6.49
CA LYS A 107 -14.81 -13.93 -7.01
C LYS A 107 -16.19 -13.81 -6.36
N GLN A 108 -17.25 -13.85 -7.16
CA GLN A 108 -18.64 -13.72 -6.70
C GLN A 108 -19.32 -15.06 -6.35
N SER A 109 -18.68 -16.21 -6.60
CA SER A 109 -19.23 -17.54 -6.32
C SER A 109 -18.29 -18.38 -5.45
N GLY A 110 -18.78 -19.52 -4.98
CA GLY A 110 -18.02 -20.47 -4.15
C GLY A 110 -18.06 -20.14 -2.66
N TRP A 111 -18.83 -19.14 -2.26
CA TRP A 111 -19.04 -18.74 -0.88
C TRP A 111 -20.43 -18.12 -0.69
N LYS A 112 -20.98 -18.26 0.52
CA LYS A 112 -22.21 -17.60 0.98
C LYS A 112 -21.98 -17.07 2.39
N LEU A 113 -22.43 -15.85 2.68
CA LEU A 113 -22.49 -15.35 4.06
C LEU A 113 -23.59 -16.10 4.81
N SER A 114 -23.34 -16.42 6.07
CA SER A 114 -24.36 -17.03 6.92
C SER A 114 -25.26 -15.95 7.54
N PRO A 115 -26.53 -16.27 7.87
CA PRO A 115 -27.43 -15.35 8.58
C PRO A 115 -26.97 -14.97 9.99
N ASP A 116 -26.00 -15.71 10.55
CA ASP A 116 -25.45 -15.49 11.90
C ASP A 116 -24.43 -14.32 11.98
N ASN A 117 -24.24 -13.59 10.89
CA ASN A 117 -23.36 -12.41 10.74
C ASN A 117 -21.88 -12.62 11.07
N LYS A 118 -21.49 -13.83 11.45
CA LYS A 118 -20.15 -14.19 11.95
C LYS A 118 -19.58 -15.41 11.27
N SER A 119 -20.28 -16.02 10.32
CA SER A 119 -19.79 -17.17 9.58
C SER A 119 -19.88 -16.98 8.07
N ILE A 120 -19.00 -17.68 7.36
CA ILE A 120 -19.02 -17.81 5.90
C ILE A 120 -19.03 -19.30 5.54
N LYS A 121 -19.88 -19.71 4.60
CA LYS A 121 -19.93 -21.07 4.07
C LYS A 121 -19.26 -21.09 2.70
N PHE A 122 -18.18 -21.85 2.57
CA PHE A 122 -17.59 -22.15 1.26
C PHE A 122 -18.32 -23.35 0.67
N THR A 123 -18.71 -23.24 -0.60
CA THR A 123 -19.58 -24.21 -1.30
C THR A 123 -18.84 -24.99 -2.38
N ASP A 124 -17.51 -25.04 -2.31
CA ASP A 124 -16.71 -25.89 -3.19
C ASP A 124 -16.72 -27.35 -2.71
N LYS A 125 -16.31 -28.28 -3.59
CA LYS A 125 -16.22 -29.71 -3.25
C LYS A 125 -14.93 -30.04 -2.49
N LYS A 126 -14.16 -29.02 -2.07
CA LYS A 126 -12.95 -29.20 -1.25
C LYS A 126 -13.24 -29.48 0.22
N GLY A 127 -14.51 -29.38 0.66
CA GLY A 127 -14.90 -29.73 2.02
C GLY A 127 -14.52 -28.68 3.07
N ILE A 128 -14.37 -27.41 2.69
CA ILE A 128 -14.09 -26.32 3.64
C ILE A 128 -15.30 -26.07 4.56
N GLY A 129 -16.51 -26.05 3.97
CA GLY A 129 -17.77 -25.91 4.69
C GLY A 129 -17.95 -24.55 5.40
N LYS A 130 -18.68 -24.57 6.52
CA LYS A 130 -18.98 -23.37 7.33
C LYS A 130 -17.78 -23.01 8.23
N VAL A 131 -17.33 -21.77 8.12
CA VAL A 131 -16.18 -21.22 8.85
C VAL A 131 -16.63 -20.03 9.69
N LYS A 132 -16.39 -20.10 11.00
CA LYS A 132 -16.62 -18.97 11.92
C LYS A 132 -15.51 -17.94 11.80
N LEU A 133 -15.88 -16.67 11.77
CA LEU A 133 -15.00 -15.53 11.63
C LEU A 133 -14.94 -14.75 12.96
N LYS A 134 -13.72 -14.46 13.39
CA LYS A 134 -13.43 -13.62 14.56
C LYS A 134 -12.92 -12.26 14.09
N GLY A 135 -13.62 -11.21 14.49
CA GLY A 135 -13.27 -9.82 14.20
C GLY A 135 -14.15 -8.87 15.03
N THR A 136 -13.81 -7.59 14.98
CA THR A 136 -14.53 -6.53 15.70
C THR A 136 -15.84 -6.12 15.01
N TRP A 137 -15.94 -6.33 13.70
CA TRP A 137 -17.04 -5.85 12.87
C TRP A 137 -17.96 -7.00 12.45
N ASP A 138 -19.26 -6.76 12.35
CA ASP A 138 -20.17 -7.75 11.76
C ASP A 138 -20.05 -7.78 10.23
N LEU A 139 -20.27 -8.96 9.63
CA LEU A 139 -20.10 -9.17 8.18
C LEU A 139 -21.10 -8.36 7.35
N TRP A 140 -22.28 -8.04 7.91
CA TRP A 140 -23.37 -7.30 7.27
C TRP A 140 -23.17 -5.80 7.26
N ARG A 141 -22.03 -5.31 7.76
CA ARG A 141 -21.65 -3.90 7.61
C ARG A 141 -21.72 -3.42 6.16
N PHE A 142 -21.54 -4.32 5.19
CA PHE A 142 -21.68 -4.02 3.78
C PHE A 142 -22.64 -5.01 3.14
N GLU A 143 -23.47 -4.50 2.24
CA GLU A 143 -24.32 -5.35 1.42
C GLU A 143 -23.48 -6.35 0.62
N GLN A 144 -23.99 -7.58 0.48
CA GLN A 144 -23.27 -8.66 -0.21
C GLN A 144 -22.89 -8.29 -1.65
N LYS A 145 -23.71 -7.48 -2.34
CA LYS A 145 -23.45 -6.97 -3.70
C LYS A 145 -22.17 -6.13 -3.84
N LEU A 146 -21.75 -5.50 -2.73
CA LEU A 146 -20.52 -4.71 -2.65
C LEU A 146 -19.28 -5.59 -2.51
N ILE A 147 -19.42 -6.82 -2.01
CA ILE A 147 -18.31 -7.77 -1.87
C ILE A 147 -17.97 -8.34 -3.25
N LYS A 148 -16.81 -7.95 -3.80
CA LYS A 148 -16.36 -8.40 -5.12
C LYS A 148 -15.55 -9.69 -5.07
N ARG A 149 -14.78 -9.88 -3.99
CA ARG A 149 -13.89 -11.04 -3.83
C ARG A 149 -13.74 -11.44 -2.36
N VAL A 150 -13.60 -12.73 -2.14
CA VAL A 150 -13.27 -13.32 -0.84
C VAL A 150 -11.97 -14.10 -0.98
N ARG A 151 -10.98 -13.78 -0.16
CA ARG A 151 -9.67 -14.46 -0.19
C ARG A 151 -9.36 -15.08 1.16
N ILE A 152 -9.07 -16.37 1.16
CA ILE A 152 -8.52 -17.06 2.33
C ILE A 152 -6.99 -16.93 2.28
N VAL A 153 -6.38 -16.48 3.37
CA VAL A 153 -4.93 -16.24 3.50
C VAL A 153 -4.36 -16.96 4.72
N GLN A 154 -3.31 -17.75 4.50
CA GLN A 154 -2.55 -18.46 5.51
C GLN A 154 -1.38 -17.59 6.02
N LYS A 155 -1.51 -17.08 7.25
CA LYS A 155 -0.45 -16.40 8.00
C LYS A 155 0.23 -17.38 8.98
N ALA A 156 1.26 -16.92 9.69
CA ALA A 156 2.01 -17.77 10.63
C ALA A 156 1.24 -18.13 11.91
N ASP A 157 0.17 -17.39 12.23
CA ASP A 157 -0.64 -17.61 13.44
C ASP A 157 -2.05 -18.13 13.14
N GLY A 158 -2.33 -18.50 11.89
CA GLY A 158 -3.61 -19.05 11.47
C GLY A 158 -4.04 -18.59 10.07
N TYR A 159 -5.32 -18.79 9.78
CA TYR A 159 -5.95 -18.40 8.52
C TYR A 159 -6.82 -17.17 8.72
N TYR A 160 -6.93 -16.37 7.66
CA TYR A 160 -7.70 -15.14 7.63
C TYR A 160 -8.55 -15.11 6.38
N VAL A 161 -9.76 -14.56 6.48
CA VAL A 161 -10.65 -14.30 5.35
C VAL A 161 -10.66 -12.81 5.09
N HIS A 162 -10.24 -12.44 3.88
CA HIS A 162 -10.17 -11.07 3.41
C HIS A 162 -11.33 -10.82 2.46
N PHE A 163 -12.10 -9.77 2.73
CA PHE A 163 -13.19 -9.31 1.88
C PHE A 163 -12.72 -8.08 1.11
N CYS A 164 -12.75 -8.17 -0.21
CA CYS A 164 -12.59 -7.03 -1.12
C CYS A 164 -13.97 -6.45 -1.39
N VAL A 165 -14.22 -5.26 -0.84
CA VAL A 165 -15.51 -4.58 -0.92
C VAL A 165 -15.35 -3.35 -1.81
N LYS A 166 -16.27 -3.16 -2.75
CA LYS A 166 -16.44 -1.91 -3.48
C LYS A 166 -17.10 -0.92 -2.52
N VAL A 167 -16.41 0.18 -2.22
CA VAL A 167 -16.92 1.24 -1.36
C VAL A 167 -16.63 2.55 -2.06
N ASP A 168 -17.66 3.36 -2.25
CA ASP A 168 -17.50 4.75 -2.67
C ASP A 168 -17.11 5.54 -1.42
N ASN A 169 -15.89 6.05 -1.40
CA ASN A 169 -15.21 6.54 -0.20
C ASN A 169 -14.93 8.05 -0.28
N SER A 170 -15.72 8.82 -1.04
CA SER A 170 -15.59 10.29 -1.11
C SER A 170 -16.39 10.97 0.00
N GLU A 171 -15.73 11.86 0.74
CA GLU A 171 -16.27 12.69 1.80
C GLU A 171 -15.65 14.08 1.61
N GLN A 172 -16.39 15.05 1.07
CA GLN A 172 -15.84 16.39 0.88
C GLN A 172 -15.80 17.11 2.23
N LEU A 173 -14.64 17.67 2.58
CA LEU A 173 -14.45 18.47 3.77
C LEU A 173 -14.33 19.95 3.39
N GLU A 174 -14.72 20.84 4.29
CA GLU A 174 -14.49 22.28 4.14
C GLU A 174 -13.00 22.58 3.99
N ALA A 175 -12.67 23.63 3.24
CA ALA A 175 -11.29 24.07 3.05
C ALA A 175 -10.70 24.51 4.38
N THR A 176 -9.47 24.07 4.69
CA THR A 176 -8.79 24.46 5.93
C THR A 176 -7.91 25.69 5.76
N GLY A 177 -7.52 26.04 4.53
CA GLY A 177 -6.57 27.09 4.20
C GLY A 177 -5.10 26.71 4.43
N PHE A 178 -4.82 25.53 4.97
CA PHE A 178 -3.47 25.10 5.33
C PHE A 178 -2.84 24.19 4.28
N THR A 179 -1.52 24.31 4.12
CA THR A 179 -0.73 23.46 3.23
C THR A 179 0.54 23.03 3.94
N VAL A 180 0.99 21.80 3.70
CA VAL A 180 2.15 21.24 4.42
C VAL A 180 3.08 20.45 3.51
N GLY A 181 4.39 20.63 3.70
CA GLY A 181 5.42 19.81 3.09
C GLY A 181 5.98 18.78 4.08
N LEU A 182 6.14 17.53 3.66
CA LEU A 182 6.65 16.43 4.49
C LEU A 182 7.98 15.89 3.95
N ASP A 183 9.04 16.05 4.74
CA ASP A 183 10.32 15.35 4.53
C ASP A 183 10.34 14.02 5.31
N LEU A 184 10.62 12.92 4.63
CA LEU A 184 10.59 11.57 5.20
C LEU A 184 12.01 11.08 5.53
N GLY A 185 12.31 10.87 6.82
CA GLY A 185 13.67 10.68 7.33
C GLY A 185 13.95 9.37 8.09
N LEU A 186 15.20 8.90 8.06
CA LEU A 186 15.59 7.69 8.82
C LEU A 186 15.79 7.97 10.32
N LYS A 187 16.10 9.23 10.66
CA LYS A 187 16.24 9.71 12.04
C LYS A 187 14.85 9.88 12.66
N GLU A 188 14.08 10.83 12.13
CA GLU A 188 12.67 11.08 12.43
C GLU A 188 11.78 10.57 11.29
N PHE A 189 10.65 9.96 11.62
CA PHE A 189 9.72 9.34 10.66
C PHE A 189 9.27 10.31 9.57
N TYR A 190 8.88 11.52 9.95
CA TYR A 190 8.79 12.69 9.06
C TYR A 190 9.10 13.99 9.80
N THR A 191 9.43 15.03 9.06
CA THR A 191 9.48 16.44 9.52
C THR A 191 8.63 17.27 8.57
N ASP A 192 7.79 18.15 9.12
CA ASP A 192 6.94 19.02 8.31
C ASP A 192 7.55 20.41 8.07
N SER A 193 6.90 21.19 7.21
CA SER A 193 7.31 22.55 6.85
C SER A 193 7.18 23.55 8.00
N ASP A 194 6.45 23.18 9.05
CA ASP A 194 6.17 24.01 10.23
C ASP A 194 7.18 23.72 11.37
N GLY A 195 8.02 22.69 11.20
CA GLY A 195 9.14 22.36 12.10
C GLY A 195 8.85 21.23 13.09
N TYR A 196 7.66 20.63 13.02
CA TYR A 196 7.31 19.45 13.81
C TYR A 196 7.92 18.19 13.20
N SER A 197 8.38 17.29 14.07
CA SER A 197 8.97 16.01 13.68
C SER A 197 8.32 14.85 14.42
N GLU A 198 7.90 13.82 13.69
CA GLU A 198 7.38 12.59 14.26
C GLU A 198 8.51 11.57 14.47
N PRO A 199 8.69 10.98 15.66
CA PRO A 199 9.76 10.02 15.91
C PRO A 199 9.63 8.71 15.14
N ASN A 200 10.77 8.13 14.73
CA ASN A 200 10.79 6.80 14.12
C ASN A 200 10.78 5.69 15.18
N PRO A 201 9.74 4.83 15.24
CA PRO A 201 9.56 3.83 16.30
C PRO A 201 10.57 2.67 16.28
N ARG A 202 11.22 2.43 15.12
CA ARG A 202 12.26 1.42 14.88
C ARG A 202 11.87 -0.02 15.32
N PHE A 203 10.70 -0.52 14.92
CA PHE A 203 10.19 -1.83 15.35
C PHE A 203 11.04 -3.01 14.90
N TYR A 204 11.55 -2.96 13.67
CA TYR A 204 12.40 -4.00 13.12
C TYR A 204 13.69 -4.11 13.90
N LYS A 205 14.37 -2.99 14.22
CA LYS A 205 15.58 -3.01 15.05
C LYS A 205 15.31 -3.65 16.42
N LYS A 206 14.20 -3.30 17.07
CA LYS A 206 13.78 -3.90 18.35
C LYS A 206 13.50 -5.41 18.23
N GLY A 207 12.89 -5.84 17.13
CA GLY A 207 12.54 -7.24 16.87
C GLY A 207 13.68 -8.10 16.28
N GLU A 208 14.74 -7.47 15.79
CA GLU A 208 15.79 -8.11 14.98
C GLU A 208 16.55 -9.18 15.76
N LYS A 209 16.96 -8.89 17.01
CA LYS A 209 17.66 -9.86 17.87
C LYS A 209 16.87 -11.18 17.96
N ARG A 210 15.55 -11.09 18.15
CA ARG A 210 14.66 -12.27 18.20
C ARG A 210 14.51 -12.93 16.83
N ALA A 211 14.41 -12.16 15.75
CA ALA A 211 14.33 -12.71 14.39
C ALA A 211 15.59 -13.51 14.02
N ILE A 212 16.78 -12.95 14.28
CA ILE A 212 18.07 -13.62 14.07
C ILE A 212 18.18 -14.88 14.90
N PHE A 213 17.77 -14.83 16.18
CA PHE A 213 17.75 -16.01 17.04
C PHE A 213 16.91 -17.16 16.47
N TYR A 214 15.67 -16.89 16.02
CA TYR A 214 14.85 -17.91 15.39
C TYR A 214 15.37 -18.34 14.01
N GLN A 215 16.00 -17.44 13.26
CA GLN A 215 16.65 -17.76 11.99
C GLN A 215 17.78 -18.78 12.19
N ARG A 216 18.66 -18.57 13.18
CA ARG A 216 19.73 -19.53 13.56
C ARG A 216 19.14 -20.88 13.96
N ARG A 217 18.05 -20.88 14.76
CA ARG A 217 17.33 -22.11 15.11
C ARG A 217 16.76 -22.85 13.90
N VAL A 218 16.24 -22.15 12.88
CA VAL A 218 15.77 -22.80 11.65
C VAL A 218 16.93 -23.43 10.87
N SER A 219 18.07 -22.73 10.80
CA SER A 219 19.25 -23.18 10.05
C SER A 219 19.85 -24.47 10.63
N ARG A 220 19.91 -24.58 11.96
CA ARG A 220 20.48 -25.74 12.67
C ARG A 220 19.61 -27.01 12.62
N LYS A 221 18.37 -26.95 12.11
CA LYS A 221 17.45 -28.10 12.08
C LYS A 221 17.48 -28.78 10.72
N LYS A 222 17.47 -30.12 10.73
CA LYS A 222 17.42 -30.96 9.51
C LYS A 222 16.30 -30.50 8.57
N LYS A 223 16.62 -30.28 7.30
CA LYS A 223 15.64 -29.92 6.25
C LYS A 223 14.53 -30.98 6.20
N GLY A 224 13.28 -30.56 6.00
CA GLY A 224 12.11 -31.46 5.99
C GLY A 224 11.56 -31.88 7.36
N SER A 225 12.38 -31.90 8.42
CA SER A 225 11.97 -32.39 9.75
C SER A 225 10.78 -31.63 10.36
N ALA A 226 9.97 -32.32 11.17
CA ALA A 226 8.87 -31.71 11.94
C ALA A 226 9.36 -30.57 12.85
N ASN A 227 10.54 -30.75 13.46
CA ASN A 227 11.18 -29.73 14.30
C ASN A 227 11.58 -28.47 13.51
N ARG A 228 12.03 -28.63 12.27
CA ARG A 228 12.29 -27.47 11.39
C ARG A 228 10.99 -26.76 11.01
N LYS A 229 9.90 -27.49 10.72
CA LYS A 229 8.58 -26.88 10.46
C LYS A 229 8.11 -26.05 11.66
N LYS A 230 8.26 -26.58 12.89
CA LYS A 230 7.97 -25.84 14.14
C LYS A 230 8.84 -24.58 14.28
N ALA A 231 10.14 -24.67 14.00
CA ALA A 231 11.06 -23.52 14.05
C ALA A 231 10.71 -22.43 13.02
N ILE A 232 10.38 -22.81 11.79
CA ILE A 232 9.94 -21.88 10.73
C ILE A 232 8.68 -21.15 11.16
N ASN A 233 7.74 -21.86 11.79
CA ASN A 233 6.52 -21.23 12.28
C ASN A 233 6.81 -20.17 13.36
N ARG A 234 7.71 -20.46 14.32
CA ARG A 234 8.15 -19.50 15.35
C ARG A 234 8.82 -18.26 14.74
N LEU A 235 9.68 -18.46 13.74
CA LEU A 235 10.28 -17.37 12.96
C LEU A 235 9.20 -16.55 12.24
N GLY A 236 8.26 -17.21 11.56
CA GLY A 236 7.15 -16.57 10.86
C GLY A 236 6.26 -15.75 11.79
N ARG A 237 5.99 -16.23 13.01
CA ARG A 237 5.24 -15.48 14.03
C ARG A 237 5.99 -14.24 14.50
N THR A 238 7.31 -14.30 14.59
CA THR A 238 8.16 -13.13 14.94
C THR A 238 8.07 -12.06 13.85
N HIS A 239 8.22 -12.45 12.58
CA HIS A 239 8.03 -11.52 11.47
C HIS A 239 6.60 -10.98 11.39
N LEU A 240 5.59 -11.80 11.67
CA LEU A 240 4.20 -11.35 11.72
C LEU A 240 3.98 -10.33 12.84
N LYS A 241 4.59 -10.51 14.02
CA LYS A 241 4.54 -9.54 15.12
C LYS A 241 5.15 -8.19 14.71
N ILE A 242 6.33 -8.20 14.08
CA ILE A 242 6.97 -6.98 13.59
C ILE A 242 6.09 -6.30 12.52
N SER A 243 5.57 -7.07 11.57
CA SER A 243 4.65 -6.55 10.53
C SER A 243 3.41 -5.90 11.15
N ARG A 244 2.82 -6.54 12.15
CA ARG A 244 1.68 -5.98 12.90
C ARG A 244 2.05 -4.73 13.65
N GLN A 245 3.20 -4.66 14.32
CA GLN A 245 3.63 -3.45 15.02
C GLN A 245 3.82 -2.27 14.05
N ARG A 246 4.40 -2.52 12.87
CA ARG A 246 4.56 -1.50 11.82
C ARG A 246 3.22 -1.01 11.28
N GLU A 247 2.32 -1.96 10.98
CA GLU A 247 0.98 -1.65 10.50
C GLU A 247 0.16 -0.93 11.58
N GLU A 248 0.21 -1.41 12.83
CA GLU A 248 -0.45 -0.80 13.97
C GLU A 248 0.13 0.55 14.32
N HIS A 249 1.42 0.81 14.14
CA HIS A 249 1.98 2.15 14.33
C HIS A 249 1.50 3.14 13.29
N ALA A 250 1.53 2.71 12.01
CA ALA A 250 0.90 3.47 10.94
C ALA A 250 -0.60 3.71 11.19
N LYS A 251 -1.25 2.89 12.03
CA LYS A 251 -2.63 3.09 12.52
C LYS A 251 -2.76 3.80 13.89
N ARG A 252 -1.76 3.75 14.79
CA ARG A 252 -1.86 4.13 16.23
C ARG A 252 -1.48 5.57 16.50
N LEU A 253 -0.64 6.18 15.66
CA LEU A 253 -0.21 7.59 15.71
C LEU A 253 -1.37 8.58 15.42
N VAL A 254 -2.47 8.35 16.13
CA VAL A 254 -3.86 8.77 15.92
C VAL A 254 -4.46 9.03 17.29
N ARG A 255 -4.08 8.21 18.28
CA ARG A 255 -4.57 8.30 19.65
C ARG A 255 -4.05 9.55 20.38
N SER A 256 -3.07 10.26 19.84
CA SER A 256 -2.39 11.40 20.46
C SER A 256 -2.76 12.77 19.86
N TYR A 257 -3.70 12.85 18.90
CA TYR A 257 -3.99 14.13 18.23
C TYR A 257 -4.56 15.21 19.18
N ARG A 258 -5.22 14.80 20.26
CA ARG A 258 -5.70 15.75 21.28
C ARG A 258 -4.58 16.37 22.13
N LYS A 259 -3.40 15.74 22.22
CA LYS A 259 -2.28 16.31 23.00
C LYS A 259 -1.33 17.20 22.18
N ILE A 260 -1.32 17.07 20.85
CA ILE A 260 -0.32 17.75 20.00
C ILE A 260 -0.88 19.04 19.37
N VAL A 261 -2.17 19.07 19.01
CA VAL A 261 -2.74 20.21 18.26
C VAL A 261 -3.56 21.17 19.12
N GLU A 262 -4.03 20.74 20.30
CA GLU A 262 -4.78 21.59 21.23
C GLU A 262 -3.96 22.82 21.72
N PRO A 263 -2.62 22.77 21.89
CA PRO A 263 -1.80 23.96 22.16
C PRO A 263 -1.55 24.84 20.93
N TYR A 264 -1.40 24.26 19.74
CA TYR A 264 -1.09 25.00 18.50
C TYR A 264 -2.31 25.76 17.95
N TYR A 265 -3.52 25.18 18.05
CA TYR A 265 -4.76 25.80 17.59
C TYR A 265 -5.24 26.96 18.49
N LYS A 266 -4.97 26.91 19.80
CA LYS A 266 -5.32 27.99 20.74
C LYS A 266 -4.42 29.21 20.63
N ARG A 267 -3.19 29.06 20.11
CA ARG A 267 -2.20 30.15 20.01
C ARG A 267 -2.45 31.07 18.81
N PHE A 268 -3.11 30.60 17.75
CA PHE A 268 -3.27 31.33 16.49
C PHE A 268 -4.70 31.78 16.17
N ASN A 269 -5.70 31.47 17.01
CA ASN A 269 -7.07 31.92 16.77
C ASN A 269 -7.79 32.32 18.09
N PRO A 270 -7.77 33.61 18.48
CA PRO A 270 -8.42 34.10 19.70
C PRO A 270 -9.95 34.00 19.68
N PHE A 271 -10.56 33.85 18.49
CA PHE A 271 -12.00 33.97 18.28
C PHE A 271 -12.82 32.71 18.67
N MET A 272 -12.16 31.62 19.07
CA MET A 272 -12.83 30.34 19.41
C MET A 272 -13.07 30.11 20.91
N GLN A 273 -12.84 31.10 21.78
CA GLN A 273 -13.00 30.94 23.23
C GLN A 273 -14.47 30.82 23.69
N SER A 274 -15.45 31.19 22.86
CA SER A 274 -16.86 31.31 23.28
C SER A 274 -17.77 30.12 22.92
N ARG A 275 -17.28 29.09 22.20
CA ARG A 275 -18.12 27.92 21.87
C ARG A 275 -17.80 26.76 22.81
N THR A 276 -18.74 26.43 23.68
CA THR A 276 -18.71 25.23 24.53
C THR A 276 -18.33 24.01 23.69
N PRO A 277 -17.42 23.14 24.17
CA PRO A 277 -16.95 22.00 23.41
C PRO A 277 -18.13 21.07 23.13
N ILE A 278 -18.54 21.00 21.86
CA ILE A 278 -19.44 19.95 21.38
C ILE A 278 -18.75 18.63 21.73
N LYS A 279 -19.29 17.90 22.71
CA LYS A 279 -18.88 16.54 23.08
C LYS A 279 -19.17 15.64 21.88
N ALA A 280 -18.25 15.60 20.92
CA ALA A 280 -18.35 14.69 19.80
C ALA A 280 -18.15 13.25 20.33
N PRO A 281 -19.09 12.33 20.04
CA PRO A 281 -19.06 10.99 20.59
C PRO A 281 -17.81 10.24 20.13
N LEU A 282 -17.21 9.54 21.09
CA LEU A 282 -16.02 8.71 20.97
C LEU A 282 -16.28 7.53 20.01
N SER A 283 -16.35 7.76 18.70
CA SER A 283 -16.42 6.67 17.73
C SER A 283 -15.92 7.12 16.35
N LYS A 284 -15.15 6.24 15.70
CA LYS A 284 -14.79 6.22 14.25
C LYS A 284 -13.44 6.83 13.82
N VAL A 285 -12.37 6.13 14.23
CA VAL A 285 -11.18 5.66 13.47
C VAL A 285 -10.61 6.56 12.35
N SER A 286 -9.45 7.21 12.56
CA SER A 286 -8.62 7.88 11.54
C SER A 286 -7.12 7.50 11.65
N SER A 287 -6.25 7.80 10.66
CA SER A 287 -4.79 7.51 10.61
C SER A 287 -3.91 8.80 10.74
N PRO A 288 -2.56 8.74 10.86
CA PRO A 288 -1.69 9.93 10.88
C PRO A 288 -1.75 10.67 9.55
N ALA A 289 -1.75 9.90 8.46
CA ALA A 289 -2.03 10.41 7.13
C ALA A 289 -3.41 11.08 7.06
N ARG A 290 -4.44 10.55 7.72
CA ARG A 290 -5.76 11.19 7.78
C ARG A 290 -5.74 12.48 8.57
N CYS A 291 -4.99 12.58 9.67
CA CYS A 291 -4.91 13.83 10.43
C CYS A 291 -4.26 14.91 9.58
N VAL A 292 -3.09 14.61 8.99
CA VAL A 292 -2.38 15.51 8.08
C VAL A 292 -3.26 15.95 6.90
N ILE A 293 -4.02 15.02 6.31
CA ILE A 293 -4.92 15.32 5.18
C ILE A 293 -6.17 16.09 5.63
N ARG A 294 -6.68 15.86 6.83
CA ARG A 294 -7.87 16.58 7.32
C ARG A 294 -7.55 18.03 7.65
N SER A 295 -6.37 18.29 8.22
CA SER A 295 -5.94 19.62 8.61
C SER A 295 -5.38 20.46 7.47
N ASN A 296 -5.06 19.86 6.31
CA ASN A 296 -4.43 20.56 5.19
C ASN A 296 -5.17 20.29 3.88
N ASP A 297 -5.35 21.34 3.08
CA ASP A 297 -5.90 21.29 1.73
C ASP A 297 -4.92 20.68 0.73
N LEU A 298 -3.63 20.92 0.96
CA LEU A 298 -2.54 20.38 0.17
C LEU A 298 -1.47 19.72 1.05
N VAL A 299 -1.13 18.48 0.72
CA VAL A 299 -0.04 17.74 1.37
C VAL A 299 0.99 17.37 0.32
N ALA A 300 2.13 18.05 0.39
CA ALA A 300 3.30 17.77 -0.40
C ALA A 300 4.19 16.79 0.35
N TYR A 301 4.72 15.79 -0.34
CA TYR A 301 5.71 14.89 0.23
C TYR A 301 6.78 14.59 -0.81
N VAL A 302 8.00 14.33 -0.35
CA VAL A 302 9.01 13.75 -1.22
C VAL A 302 8.42 12.50 -1.85
N ARG A 303 8.59 12.34 -3.16
CA ARG A 303 8.41 11.05 -3.85
C ARG A 303 9.44 10.08 -3.29
N ALA A 304 9.16 9.56 -2.09
CA ALA A 304 9.72 8.34 -1.59
C ALA A 304 9.37 7.33 -2.66
N ALA A 305 10.40 6.82 -3.32
CA ALA A 305 10.34 6.02 -4.52
C ALA A 305 9.72 4.65 -4.25
N CYS A 306 8.44 4.68 -3.93
CA CYS A 306 7.77 3.61 -3.26
C CYS A 306 6.60 3.13 -4.11
N ARG A 307 6.34 3.58 -5.34
CA ARG A 307 5.59 2.68 -6.24
C ARG A 307 6.50 1.46 -6.43
N ARG A 308 5.94 0.24 -6.54
CA ARG A 308 6.74 -0.94 -6.96
C ARG A 308 7.50 -0.70 -8.29
N GLN A 309 7.13 0.34 -9.04
CA GLN A 309 7.77 0.83 -10.27
C GLN A 309 8.77 1.99 -10.07
N ASP A 310 8.86 2.61 -8.90
CA ASP A 310 9.89 3.62 -8.64
C ASP A 310 11.22 2.93 -8.31
N LEU A 311 12.20 3.08 -9.19
CA LEU A 311 13.51 2.41 -9.11
C LEU A 311 14.31 2.78 -7.86
N ARG A 312 14.03 3.92 -7.20
CA ARG A 312 14.95 4.50 -6.21
C ARG A 312 14.86 3.89 -4.80
N VAL A 313 13.71 3.51 -4.20
CA VAL A 313 13.73 2.79 -2.88
C VAL A 313 14.28 1.38 -3.06
N LYS A 314 13.97 0.71 -4.19
CA LYS A 314 14.62 -0.56 -4.52
C LYS A 314 16.15 -0.41 -4.56
N ASN A 315 16.66 0.68 -5.11
CA ASN A 315 18.10 0.98 -5.12
C ASN A 315 18.63 1.37 -3.73
N LEU A 316 17.89 2.14 -2.93
CA LEU A 316 18.27 2.47 -1.54
C LEU A 316 18.30 1.22 -0.64
N VAL A 317 17.41 0.25 -0.89
CA VAL A 317 17.37 -1.06 -0.21
C VAL A 317 18.42 -2.04 -0.77
N LYS A 318 19.10 -1.72 -1.88
CA LYS A 318 20.31 -2.48 -2.30
C LYS A 318 21.51 -2.14 -1.42
N ASN A 319 21.54 -0.97 -0.79
CA ASN A 319 22.54 -0.68 0.23
C ASN A 319 22.23 -1.52 1.48
N HIS A 320 22.95 -2.63 1.65
CA HIS A 320 22.73 -3.59 2.73
C HIS A 320 22.84 -2.97 4.14
N CYS A 321 23.56 -1.85 4.29
CA CYS A 321 23.71 -1.12 5.55
C CYS A 321 22.46 -0.29 5.90
N LEU A 322 21.80 0.31 4.91
CA LEU A 322 20.62 1.18 5.12
C LEU A 322 19.28 0.47 4.87
N ALA A 323 19.29 -0.65 4.15
CA ALA A 323 18.11 -1.43 3.77
C ALA A 323 17.20 -1.75 4.96
N LYS A 324 17.79 -2.11 6.11
CA LYS A 324 17.05 -2.44 7.33
C LYS A 324 16.31 -1.23 7.88
N SER A 325 16.99 -0.10 8.03
CA SER A 325 16.40 1.15 8.55
C SER A 325 15.31 1.70 7.63
N ILE A 326 15.49 1.62 6.30
CA ILE A 326 14.48 2.04 5.32
C ILE A 326 13.23 1.14 5.38
N ASN A 327 13.42 -0.17 5.46
CA ASN A 327 12.31 -1.11 5.60
C ASN A 327 11.58 -0.91 6.93
N ASP A 328 12.29 -0.55 7.99
CA ASP A 328 11.69 -0.30 9.31
C ASP A 328 10.78 0.93 9.30
N ALA A 329 11.24 2.03 8.69
CA ALA A 329 10.51 3.29 8.60
C ALA A 329 9.14 3.12 7.91
N GLY A 330 9.00 2.27 6.90
CA GLY A 330 7.68 1.92 6.37
C GLY A 330 6.95 3.02 5.58
N TRP A 331 7.67 4.02 5.07
CA TRP A 331 7.12 5.15 4.29
C TRP A 331 6.20 4.76 3.13
N TYR A 332 6.38 3.57 2.54
CA TYR A 332 5.48 3.04 1.52
C TYR A 332 4.02 3.08 1.97
N GLN A 333 3.77 2.48 3.14
CA GLN A 333 2.44 2.33 3.69
C GLN A 333 1.89 3.69 4.10
N PHE A 334 2.74 4.55 4.68
CA PHE A 334 2.37 5.91 5.04
C PHE A 334 1.88 6.72 3.84
N ARG A 335 2.63 6.68 2.72
CA ARG A 335 2.24 7.35 1.47
C ARG A 335 0.98 6.76 0.85
N GLU A 336 0.82 5.43 0.84
CA GLU A 336 -0.44 4.81 0.38
C GLU A 336 -1.64 5.32 1.18
N TRP A 337 -1.48 5.54 2.48
CA TRP A 337 -2.52 6.15 3.31
C TRP A 337 -2.73 7.64 2.99
N LEU A 338 -1.69 8.43 2.76
CA LEU A 338 -1.82 9.84 2.35
C LEU A 338 -2.63 9.95 1.05
N GLU A 339 -2.26 9.20 0.02
CA GLU A 339 -2.97 9.19 -1.27
C GLU A 339 -4.41 8.71 -1.12
N TYR A 340 -4.65 7.66 -0.32
CA TYR A 340 -5.99 7.17 -0.02
C TYR A 340 -6.86 8.21 0.68
N PHE A 341 -6.33 8.86 1.73
CA PHE A 341 -7.08 9.87 2.46
C PHE A 341 -7.24 11.16 1.66
N GLY A 342 -6.27 11.51 0.81
CA GLY A 342 -6.39 12.62 -0.13
C GLY A 342 -7.58 12.44 -1.05
N GLN A 343 -7.66 11.29 -1.73
CA GLN A 343 -8.81 10.94 -2.57
C GLN A 343 -10.11 10.87 -1.77
N LYS A 344 -10.07 10.28 -0.57
CA LYS A 344 -11.25 10.18 0.28
C LYS A 344 -11.78 11.55 0.69
N PHE A 345 -10.92 12.50 1.06
CA PHE A 345 -11.33 13.81 1.56
C PHE A 345 -11.40 14.92 0.51
N GLY A 346 -11.14 14.60 -0.76
CA GLY A 346 -11.04 15.60 -1.82
C GLY A 346 -9.83 16.54 -1.68
N ARG A 347 -8.77 16.08 -1.01
CA ARG A 347 -7.57 16.88 -0.70
C ARG A 347 -6.44 16.59 -1.68
N ILE A 348 -5.62 17.59 -1.97
CA ILE A 348 -4.55 17.48 -2.96
C ILE A 348 -3.32 16.83 -2.33
N THR A 349 -2.84 15.74 -2.92
CA THR A 349 -1.61 15.05 -2.49
C THR A 349 -0.58 15.07 -3.61
N VAL A 350 0.58 15.71 -3.39
CA VAL A 350 1.60 15.92 -4.41
C VAL A 350 2.91 15.23 -4.03
N ALA A 351 3.38 14.34 -4.91
CA ALA A 351 4.68 13.68 -4.76
C ALA A 351 5.76 14.43 -5.55
N VAL A 352 6.69 15.11 -4.86
CA VAL A 352 7.73 15.94 -5.50
C VAL A 352 9.06 15.20 -5.70
N ASN A 353 9.90 15.65 -6.64
CA ASN A 353 11.23 15.07 -6.84
C ASN A 353 12.17 15.40 -5.64
N PRO A 354 12.80 14.41 -4.98
CA PRO A 354 13.75 14.63 -3.87
C PRO A 354 15.02 15.39 -4.24
N ALA A 355 15.37 15.50 -5.53
CA ALA A 355 16.66 16.04 -5.93
C ALA A 355 16.87 17.45 -5.36
N TYR A 356 17.98 17.64 -4.65
CA TYR A 356 18.42 18.91 -4.06
C TYR A 356 17.50 19.55 -3.00
N THR A 357 16.43 18.87 -2.54
CA THR A 357 15.50 19.47 -1.55
C THR A 357 16.18 19.83 -0.24
N SER A 358 17.16 19.05 0.23
CA SER A 358 17.91 19.36 1.45
C SER A 358 19.12 20.28 1.25
N GLN A 359 19.52 20.54 0.00
CA GLN A 359 20.70 21.36 -0.33
C GLN A 359 20.32 22.79 -0.65
N ASN A 360 19.27 22.99 -1.45
CA ASN A 360 18.79 24.33 -1.80
C ASN A 360 18.30 25.05 -0.54
N CYS A 361 18.68 26.31 -0.36
CA CYS A 361 18.13 27.13 0.70
C CYS A 361 16.66 27.43 0.41
N SER A 362 15.80 27.18 1.39
CA SER A 362 14.38 27.51 1.31
C SER A 362 14.08 29.02 1.31
N SER A 363 15.04 29.85 1.72
CA SER A 363 14.90 31.32 1.69
C SER A 363 15.38 31.90 0.36
N CYS A 364 16.63 31.64 -0.04
CA CYS A 364 17.23 32.28 -1.23
C CYS A 364 17.44 31.36 -2.45
N GLY A 365 17.14 30.06 -2.36
CA GLY A 365 17.32 29.09 -3.45
C GLY A 365 18.76 28.58 -3.67
N GLU A 366 19.77 29.27 -3.11
CA GLU A 366 21.19 28.93 -3.30
C GLU A 366 21.55 27.50 -2.86
N VAL A 367 22.45 26.85 -3.58
CA VAL A 367 22.82 25.45 -3.32
C VAL A 367 23.86 25.38 -2.21
N VAL A 368 23.44 24.94 -1.03
CA VAL A 368 24.37 24.66 0.08
C VAL A 368 24.80 23.20 0.02
N LYS A 369 26.00 22.95 -0.55
CA LYS A 369 26.61 21.61 -0.61
C LYS A 369 26.84 21.08 0.81
N LYS A 370 26.28 19.91 1.10
CA LYS A 370 26.34 19.25 2.42
C LYS A 370 26.54 17.76 2.25
N SER A 371 27.29 17.17 3.18
CA SER A 371 27.39 15.72 3.28
C SER A 371 26.11 15.12 3.88
N LEU A 372 25.96 13.80 3.81
CA LEU A 372 24.83 13.11 4.42
C LEU A 372 24.85 13.18 5.96
N SER A 373 26.02 13.40 6.57
CA SER A 373 26.19 13.51 8.03
C SER A 373 25.84 14.90 8.54
N THR A 374 26.01 15.96 7.74
CA THR A 374 25.61 17.32 8.11
C THR A 374 24.10 17.37 8.34
N ARG A 375 23.69 17.66 9.57
CA ARG A 375 22.29 17.82 9.99
C ARG A 375 21.85 19.26 10.09
N THR A 376 22.79 20.19 10.02
CA THR A 376 22.50 21.61 10.12
C THR A 376 22.23 22.26 8.76
N HIS A 377 21.32 23.23 8.71
CA HIS A 377 21.19 24.13 7.58
C HIS A 377 21.64 25.55 7.96
N ALA A 378 22.82 25.93 7.47
CA ALA A 378 23.31 27.30 7.50
C ALA A 378 23.56 27.76 6.05
N CYS A 379 22.89 28.83 5.64
CA CYS A 379 23.10 29.46 4.35
C CYS A 379 23.74 30.85 4.53
N LYS A 380 24.49 31.30 3.52
CA LYS A 380 25.10 32.65 3.48
C LYS A 380 24.07 33.78 3.56
N CYS A 381 22.83 33.54 3.12
CA CYS A 381 21.74 34.51 3.22
C CYS A 381 21.19 34.71 4.66
N GLY A 382 21.82 34.09 5.67
CA GLY A 382 21.38 34.18 7.06
C GLY A 382 20.31 33.15 7.46
N CYS A 383 19.78 32.35 6.51
CA CYS A 383 18.79 31.32 6.83
C CYS A 383 19.38 30.23 7.75
N ARG A 384 18.91 30.24 9.00
CA ARG A 384 19.10 29.21 10.03
C ARG A 384 17.71 28.80 10.51
N LEU A 385 17.29 27.57 10.24
CA LEU A 385 15.96 27.09 10.60
C LEU A 385 16.00 26.46 11.99
N ASP A 386 15.73 27.27 13.01
CA ASP A 386 15.68 26.84 14.41
C ASP A 386 14.28 26.28 14.79
N ARG A 387 14.23 25.49 15.86
CA ARG A 387 12.98 25.19 16.56
C ARG A 387 12.88 26.19 17.72
N ASP A 388 11.69 26.49 18.24
CA ASP A 388 11.50 27.30 19.46
C ASP A 388 12.04 26.62 20.76
N VAL A 389 13.12 25.85 20.65
CA VAL A 389 13.88 25.22 21.74
C VAL A 389 15.35 25.30 21.30
N PRO A 390 16.30 25.76 22.14
CA PRO A 390 17.69 26.04 21.75
C PRO A 390 18.43 24.78 21.27
N SER A 391 18.25 24.41 20.00
CA SER A 391 18.81 23.21 19.40
C SER A 391 18.93 23.33 17.88
N GLU A 392 20.18 23.46 17.42
CA GLU A 392 20.75 23.20 16.08
C GLU A 392 19.82 23.28 14.84
N PRO A 393 20.08 24.19 13.87
CA PRO A 393 19.15 24.45 12.77
C PRO A 393 18.93 23.25 11.84
N LEU A 394 17.70 22.78 11.64
CA LEU A 394 17.45 21.45 11.06
C LEU A 394 17.42 21.41 9.51
N ARG A 395 18.27 20.56 8.93
CA ARG A 395 18.30 20.24 7.49
C ARG A 395 16.98 19.68 6.96
N GLU A 396 16.30 18.86 7.76
CA GLU A 396 15.02 18.23 7.41
C GLU A 396 13.89 19.27 7.30
N HIS A 397 13.89 20.30 8.15
CA HIS A 397 12.91 21.40 8.07
C HIS A 397 13.07 22.22 6.79
N ASN A 398 14.32 22.51 6.40
CA ASN A 398 14.61 23.17 5.11
C ASN A 398 14.10 22.35 3.92
N ALA A 399 14.31 21.03 3.97
CA ALA A 399 13.81 20.14 2.94
C ALA A 399 12.28 20.17 2.84
N ALA A 400 11.59 20.12 3.98
CA ALA A 400 10.13 20.21 4.06
C ALA A 400 9.57 21.50 3.43
N LYS A 401 10.18 22.66 3.71
CA LYS A 401 9.80 23.93 3.08
C LYS A 401 10.00 23.93 1.55
N ASN A 402 11.13 23.41 1.07
CA ASN A 402 11.37 23.26 -0.37
C ASN A 402 10.40 22.29 -1.06
N ILE A 403 9.99 21.23 -0.37
CA ILE A 403 8.99 20.27 -0.86
C ILE A 403 7.65 20.95 -1.06
N LEU A 404 7.23 21.75 -0.08
CA LEU A 404 5.98 22.51 -0.15
C LEU A 404 6.02 23.52 -1.31
N SER A 405 7.08 24.33 -1.38
CA SER A 405 7.28 25.32 -2.46
C SER A 405 7.19 24.69 -3.86
N ARG A 406 7.85 23.56 -4.09
CA ARG A 406 7.78 22.83 -5.37
C ARG A 406 6.39 22.30 -5.70
N ALA A 407 5.65 21.85 -4.69
CA ALA A 407 4.29 21.37 -4.89
C ALA A 407 3.34 22.52 -5.24
N LEU A 408 3.45 23.65 -4.52
CA LEU A 408 2.69 24.86 -4.79
C LEU A 408 2.92 25.38 -6.22
N GLY A 409 4.18 25.39 -6.68
CA GLY A 409 4.51 25.73 -8.06
C GLY A 409 3.95 24.75 -9.11
N THR A 410 3.62 23.51 -8.72
CA THR A 410 3.02 22.52 -9.64
C THR A 410 1.49 22.68 -9.73
N VAL A 411 0.83 23.03 -8.62
CA VAL A 411 -0.64 23.18 -8.56
C VAL A 411 -1.13 24.52 -9.11
N GLY A 412 -0.26 25.53 -9.23
CA GLY A 412 -0.58 26.78 -9.94
C GLY A 412 -0.85 26.60 -11.44
N HIS A 413 -0.37 25.49 -12.05
CA HIS A 413 -0.57 25.19 -13.47
C HIS A 413 -1.79 24.29 -13.77
N THR A 414 -2.56 23.85 -12.77
CA THR A 414 -3.75 23.01 -13.00
C THR A 414 -4.98 23.74 -13.52
N GLY A 415 -4.94 25.06 -13.68
CA GLY A 415 -6.04 25.88 -14.20
C GLY A 415 -6.36 25.72 -15.69
N THR A 416 -5.55 25.02 -16.49
CA THR A 416 -5.76 24.87 -17.94
C THR A 416 -6.12 23.46 -18.41
N TYR A 417 -6.30 22.47 -17.52
CA TYR A 417 -6.76 21.14 -17.92
C TYR A 417 -7.89 20.59 -17.02
N ARG A 418 -9.12 20.85 -17.51
CA ARG A 418 -10.41 20.20 -17.21
C ARG A 418 -11.27 20.77 -16.08
N ALA A 419 -11.99 21.83 -16.43
CA ALA A 419 -13.44 21.84 -16.26
C ALA A 419 -14.10 20.78 -17.20
N VAL A 420 -15.23 20.22 -16.74
CA VAL A 420 -16.21 19.38 -17.46
C VAL A 420 -15.78 17.94 -17.79
N ARG A 421 -16.37 16.98 -17.06
CA ARG A 421 -17.40 16.08 -17.60
C ARG A 421 -18.22 15.50 -16.43
N SER A 422 -19.41 16.07 -16.31
CA SER A 422 -20.59 15.53 -15.64
C SER A 422 -20.94 14.14 -16.17
N ASN A 423 -21.65 13.38 -15.32
CA ASN A 423 -22.32 12.14 -15.69
C ASN A 423 -23.25 12.37 -16.88
N GLN A 424 -23.08 11.60 -17.96
CA GLN A 424 -24.16 11.22 -18.84
C GLN A 424 -23.86 9.83 -19.43
N GLU A 425 -24.92 9.06 -19.57
CA GLU A 425 -25.00 7.64 -19.85
C GLU A 425 -24.22 7.22 -21.10
N LEU A 426 -23.39 6.18 -20.99
CA LEU A 426 -22.94 5.39 -22.13
C LEU A 426 -22.89 3.92 -21.73
N SER A 427 -23.52 3.12 -22.58
CA SER A 427 -23.91 1.73 -22.47
C SER A 427 -22.75 0.73 -22.29
N GLU A 428 -23.14 -0.45 -21.81
CA GLU A 428 -22.32 -1.65 -21.70
C GLU A 428 -21.81 -2.08 -23.08
N THR A 429 -20.54 -1.84 -23.35
CA THR A 429 -19.58 -2.74 -24.03
C THR A 429 -18.27 -1.95 -24.25
N GLU A 430 -17.14 -2.65 -24.25
CA GLU A 430 -15.79 -2.09 -24.53
C GLU A 430 -15.15 -1.17 -23.47
N ARG A 431 -14.41 -1.80 -22.54
CA ARG A 431 -13.22 -1.16 -21.93
C ARG A 431 -12.02 -2.10 -21.94
N VAL A 432 -11.28 -2.08 -23.05
CA VAL A 432 -9.89 -2.52 -23.17
C VAL A 432 -9.03 -1.36 -23.71
N TRP A 433 -8.20 -0.81 -22.82
CA TRP A 433 -6.87 -0.19 -23.01
C TRP A 433 -6.47 0.41 -24.38
N VAL A 434 -6.07 1.70 -24.41
CA VAL A 434 -4.71 2.14 -24.82
C VAL A 434 -4.38 3.54 -24.24
N GLY A 435 -3.33 3.66 -23.42
CA GLY A 435 -2.67 4.93 -23.11
C GLY A 435 -1.26 4.91 -23.71
N GLY A 436 -1.15 5.33 -24.96
CA GLY A 436 0.09 5.43 -25.72
C GLY A 436 0.25 6.87 -26.20
N PHE A 437 1.45 7.41 -25.99
CA PHE A 437 1.92 8.67 -26.56
C PHE A 437 1.69 8.68 -28.08
N ALA A 438 0.94 9.67 -28.57
CA ALA A 438 1.01 10.09 -29.96
C ALA A 438 2.05 11.22 -30.06
N ARG A 439 3.09 10.96 -30.84
CA ARG A 439 4.11 11.93 -31.25
C ARG A 439 3.54 12.59 -32.51
N VAL A 440 3.20 13.87 -32.46
CA VAL A 440 2.77 14.62 -33.65
C VAL A 440 3.99 14.78 -34.55
N LYS A 441 3.95 14.18 -35.75
CA LYS A 441 4.87 14.51 -36.85
C LYS A 441 4.39 15.84 -37.45
N THR A 442 5.29 16.82 -37.50
CA THR A 442 5.13 18.03 -38.30
C THR A 442 5.30 17.66 -39.78
N SER A 443 4.23 17.72 -40.55
CA SER A 443 4.28 17.75 -42.02
C SER A 443 4.41 19.20 -42.47
N LYS A 444 5.48 19.49 -43.19
CA LYS A 444 5.73 20.76 -43.87
C LYS A 444 4.61 21.05 -44.86
N ILE A 445 4.12 22.28 -44.81
CA ILE A 445 3.30 22.92 -45.83
C ILE A 445 4.23 23.23 -47.00
N LEU A 446 3.88 22.72 -48.19
CA LEU A 446 4.37 23.20 -49.48
C LEU A 446 3.23 24.04 -50.05
N THR A 447 3.46 25.35 -50.16
CA THR A 447 2.63 26.25 -50.95
C THR A 447 3.21 26.28 -52.37
N ILE A 448 2.32 26.44 -53.35
CA ILE A 448 2.64 26.82 -54.73
C ILE A 448 3.43 28.13 -54.74
#